data_AF-A0A8T2WIM9-F1
#
_entry.id   AF-A0A8T2WIM9-F1
#
_cell.length_a   1.000
_cell.length_b   1.000
_cell.length_c   1.000
_cell.angle_alpha   90.00
_cell.angle_beta   90.00
_cell.angle_gamma   90.00
#
_symmetry.space_group_name_H-M   'P 1'
#
loop_
_entity.id
_entity.type
_entity.pdbx_description
1 polymer ?
#
loop_
_entity_poly.entity_id
_entity_poly.type
_entity_poly.pdbx_seq_one_letter_code
_entity_poly.pdbx_strand_id
1 'polypeptide(L)'
;MDSGQILLSYIKVWVILLLLSATFQNSKLAAKNTAQDKKRKLAAENSGFISIDCGAEEDYLDGNTGITYKTDKDFISTGKNTVVEPEFYLTIPYFGDMVNSLRIFPEGKRNCYTLKPRQGKNQNYYIRAFFYYGNYDSKNQDQIKFDLYLGVNHWETVLLAVQDMEWTHYDIIHYSVTDTIYVCLVNTGSGVPFINGLDLRFMNDSPYRSMNGSLSPVVQADLGGQDPTESSMRYTDDVYNRIWRLDVNPDDSVSIRTETNIDIQGSDDPYRLPVEVLRTAVQPLNGLYSLSYNYTLLYTENFTPEFLVYFHFAEIEQIEPGEIREFTITLNGLNYGPFTLEYLKLLTIGPNKLQVPEDQVMFSIDATWRSDLPPILNAFEIFELRPLPDSPTNQTDGMFSISILLNAIIIVINELLDYWIEGFLRFDPSS
;
A
#
# COMPACT_ATOMS: atom_id res chain seq x y z
N MET A 1 34.36 -62.12 16.53
CA MET A 1 33.95 -60.83 15.95
C MET A 1 33.70 -59.89 17.11
N ASP A 2 34.48 -58.81 17.17
CA ASP A 2 34.65 -58.00 18.36
C ASP A 2 33.50 -56.98 18.50
N SER A 3 32.81 -56.99 19.64
CA SER A 3 31.59 -56.23 19.90
C SER A 3 31.77 -54.71 19.70
N GLY A 4 33.00 -54.21 19.79
CA GLY A 4 33.34 -52.80 19.51
C GLY A 4 33.23 -52.40 18.04
N GLN A 5 33.55 -53.29 17.09
CA GLN A 5 33.42 -53.00 15.65
C GLN A 5 31.96 -52.92 15.20
N ILE A 6 31.09 -53.71 15.83
CA ILE A 6 29.64 -53.70 15.55
C ILE A 6 29.04 -52.37 16.02
N LEU A 7 29.38 -51.90 17.23
CA LEU A 7 28.88 -50.63 17.77
C LEU A 7 29.32 -49.42 16.93
N LEU A 8 30.58 -49.38 16.48
CA LEU A 8 31.11 -48.35 15.59
C LEU A 8 30.42 -48.35 14.20
N SER A 9 30.04 -49.54 13.71
CA SER A 9 29.28 -49.67 12.45
C SER A 9 27.86 -49.08 12.60
N TYR A 10 27.17 -49.39 13.70
CA TYR A 10 25.85 -48.83 13.98
C TYR A 10 25.86 -47.31 14.12
N ILE A 11 26.84 -46.74 14.83
CA ILE A 11 26.96 -45.29 14.99
C ILE A 11 27.18 -44.60 13.62
N LYS A 12 28.04 -45.15 12.76
CA LYS A 12 28.26 -44.60 11.41
C LYS A 12 27.01 -44.63 10.55
N VAL A 13 26.24 -45.72 10.59
CA VAL A 13 24.98 -45.85 9.85
C VAL A 13 23.94 -44.84 10.36
N TRP A 14 23.85 -44.64 11.68
CA TRP A 14 22.95 -43.65 12.28
C TRP A 14 23.31 -42.20 11.93
N VAL A 15 24.61 -41.86 11.93
CA VAL A 15 25.07 -40.52 11.53
C VAL A 15 24.79 -40.27 10.04
N ILE A 16 24.99 -41.28 9.18
CA ILE A 16 24.67 -41.17 7.75
C ILE A 16 23.16 -41.02 7.54
N LEU A 17 22.33 -41.75 8.28
CA LEU A 17 20.87 -41.62 8.21
C LEU A 17 20.38 -40.23 8.66
N LEU A 18 20.99 -39.66 9.71
CA LEU A 18 20.67 -38.30 10.17
C LEU A 18 21.11 -37.22 9.18
N LEU A 19 22.26 -37.39 8.54
CA LEU A 19 22.72 -36.46 7.48
C LEU A 19 21.84 -36.57 6.23
N LEU A 20 21.42 -37.78 5.86
CA LEU A 20 20.50 -38.01 4.75
C LEU A 20 19.10 -37.46 5.03
N SER A 21 18.58 -37.58 6.26
CA SER A 21 17.27 -37.00 6.61
C SER A 21 17.31 -35.47 6.61
N ALA A 22 18.36 -34.86 7.15
CA ALA A 22 18.53 -33.40 7.14
C ALA A 22 18.68 -32.85 5.71
N THR A 23 19.48 -33.50 4.87
CA THR A 23 19.63 -33.10 3.45
C THR A 23 18.34 -33.30 2.64
N PHE A 24 17.56 -34.34 2.93
CA PHE A 24 16.28 -34.60 2.26
C PHE A 24 15.16 -33.64 2.72
N GLN A 25 15.17 -33.22 3.99
CA GLN A 25 14.28 -32.16 4.48
C GLN A 25 14.64 -30.80 3.85
N ASN A 26 15.93 -30.46 3.81
CA ASN A 26 16.39 -29.22 3.16
C ASN A 26 16.10 -29.20 1.65
N SER A 27 16.23 -30.32 0.95
CA SER A 27 15.91 -30.39 -0.49
C SER A 27 14.40 -30.28 -0.76
N LYS A 28 13.55 -30.85 0.11
CA LYS A 28 12.10 -30.65 0.05
C LYS A 28 11.69 -29.21 0.33
N LEU A 29 12.30 -28.56 1.31
CA LEU A 29 12.04 -27.16 1.64
C LEU A 29 12.46 -26.24 0.47
N ALA A 30 13.66 -26.46 -0.07
CA ALA A 30 14.15 -25.73 -1.24
C ALA A 30 13.24 -25.92 -2.46
N ALA A 31 12.81 -27.15 -2.76
CA ALA A 31 11.91 -27.43 -3.88
C ALA A 31 10.51 -26.79 -3.70
N LYS A 32 9.99 -26.75 -2.46
CA LYS A 32 8.72 -26.08 -2.14
C LYS A 32 8.84 -24.57 -2.35
N ASN A 33 9.94 -23.96 -1.92
CA ASN A 33 10.23 -22.55 -2.13
C ASN A 33 10.33 -22.23 -3.64
N THR A 34 11.10 -23.02 -4.41
CA THR A 34 11.24 -22.81 -5.87
C THR A 34 9.92 -22.94 -6.64
N ALA A 35 9.03 -23.84 -6.21
CA ALA A 35 7.70 -24.00 -6.81
C ALA A 35 6.77 -22.81 -6.49
N GLN A 36 6.88 -22.26 -5.29
CA GLN A 36 6.17 -21.08 -4.84
C GLN A 36 6.67 -19.82 -5.58
N ASP A 37 7.98 -19.68 -5.74
CA ASP A 37 8.60 -18.57 -6.49
C ASP A 37 8.19 -18.57 -7.97
N LYS A 38 8.10 -19.75 -8.60
CA LYS A 38 7.58 -19.89 -9.97
C LYS A 38 6.10 -19.48 -10.08
N LYS A 39 5.26 -19.83 -9.09
CA LYS A 39 3.86 -19.41 -9.06
C LYS A 39 3.73 -17.89 -8.86
N ARG A 40 4.55 -17.30 -8.00
CA ARG A 40 4.61 -15.84 -7.76
C ARG A 40 5.02 -15.08 -9.01
N LYS A 41 6.08 -15.52 -9.70
CA LYS A 41 6.52 -14.92 -10.96
C LYS A 41 5.42 -14.95 -12.03
N LEU A 42 4.73 -16.08 -12.18
CA LEU A 42 3.65 -16.23 -13.16
C LEU A 42 2.40 -15.41 -12.80
N ALA A 43 2.13 -15.18 -11.52
CA ALA A 43 1.05 -14.31 -11.05
C ALA A 43 1.37 -12.83 -11.29
N ALA A 44 2.60 -12.39 -10.99
CA ALA A 44 3.06 -11.02 -11.22
C ALA A 44 3.09 -10.64 -12.71
N GLU A 45 3.51 -11.55 -13.60
CA GLU A 45 3.51 -11.32 -15.05
C GLU A 45 2.09 -11.22 -15.64
N ASN A 46 1.10 -11.83 -15.00
CA ASN A 46 -0.30 -11.83 -15.46
C ASN A 46 -1.20 -10.79 -14.79
N SER A 47 -0.80 -10.19 -13.67
CA SER A 47 -1.65 -9.33 -12.84
C SER A 47 -1.64 -7.84 -13.20
N GLY A 48 -0.75 -7.40 -14.11
CA GLY A 48 -0.63 -5.99 -14.48
C GLY A 48 -0.08 -5.09 -13.37
N PHE A 49 0.65 -5.67 -12.42
CA PHE A 49 1.32 -4.96 -11.35
C PHE A 49 2.56 -4.23 -11.87
N ILE A 50 2.87 -3.11 -11.22
CA ILE A 50 4.11 -2.36 -11.43
C ILE A 50 4.80 -2.29 -10.07
N SER A 51 6.05 -2.72 -10.01
CA SER A 51 6.91 -2.63 -8.84
C SER A 51 8.23 -2.08 -9.29
N ILE A 52 8.55 -0.88 -8.80
CA ILE A 52 9.71 -0.11 -9.24
C ILE A 52 10.64 0.06 -8.05
N ASP A 53 11.89 -0.32 -8.25
CA ASP A 53 13.00 0.17 -7.46
C ASP A 53 13.57 1.39 -8.19
N CYS A 54 13.41 2.55 -7.58
CA CYS A 54 13.71 3.84 -8.19
C CYS A 54 15.23 4.11 -8.28
N GLY A 55 16.05 3.42 -7.49
CA GLY A 55 17.50 3.57 -7.55
C GLY A 55 18.22 2.44 -8.30
N ALA A 56 17.55 1.33 -8.60
CA ALA A 56 18.17 0.15 -9.19
C ALA A 56 18.80 0.36 -10.58
N GLU A 57 19.90 -0.35 -10.82
CA GLU A 57 20.57 -0.37 -12.12
C GLU A 57 20.03 -1.47 -13.07
N GLU A 58 19.51 -2.55 -12.49
CA GLU A 58 18.95 -3.71 -13.19
C GLU A 58 17.68 -4.24 -12.52
N ASP A 59 16.84 -4.92 -13.29
CA ASP A 59 15.65 -5.60 -12.79
C ASP A 59 16.06 -6.83 -11.97
N TYR A 60 15.37 -7.09 -10.85
CA TYR A 60 15.70 -8.23 -9.98
C TYR A 60 14.46 -8.85 -9.33
N LEU A 61 14.60 -10.11 -8.90
CA LEU A 61 13.65 -10.76 -8.01
C LEU A 61 14.18 -10.61 -6.58
N ASP A 62 13.44 -9.87 -5.76
CA ASP A 62 13.78 -9.70 -4.36
C ASP A 62 13.56 -11.02 -3.60
N GLY A 63 14.59 -11.50 -2.92
CA GLY A 63 14.58 -12.81 -2.26
C GLY A 63 13.68 -12.88 -1.02
N ASN A 64 13.46 -11.75 -0.35
CA ASN A 64 12.72 -11.71 0.92
C ASN A 64 11.21 -11.54 0.66
N THR A 65 10.84 -10.58 -0.18
CA THR A 65 9.45 -10.27 -0.53
C THR A 65 8.90 -11.18 -1.64
N GLY A 66 9.78 -11.74 -2.47
CA GLY A 66 9.39 -12.49 -3.67
C GLY A 66 8.79 -11.63 -4.78
N ILE A 67 8.97 -10.30 -4.70
CA ILE A 67 8.50 -9.32 -5.70
C ILE A 67 9.58 -9.13 -6.76
N THR A 68 9.17 -9.08 -8.04
CA THR A 68 10.07 -8.68 -9.12
C THR A 68 10.03 -7.15 -9.25
N TYR A 69 11.13 -6.50 -8.92
CA TYR A 69 11.30 -5.06 -9.08
C TYR A 69 11.93 -4.74 -10.43
N LYS A 70 11.41 -3.70 -11.07
CA LYS A 70 11.99 -3.10 -12.28
C LYS A 70 12.76 -1.84 -11.94
N THR A 71 13.74 -1.52 -12.77
CA THR A 71 14.33 -0.17 -12.76
C THR A 71 13.29 0.87 -13.19
N ASP A 72 13.53 2.12 -12.81
CA ASP A 72 12.63 3.22 -13.13
C ASP A 72 12.87 3.93 -14.47
N LYS A 73 13.84 3.45 -15.26
CA LYS A 73 14.31 4.08 -16.50
C LYS A 73 13.19 4.34 -17.53
N ASP A 74 12.19 3.48 -17.56
CA ASP A 74 11.04 3.59 -18.47
C ASP A 74 9.88 4.43 -17.91
N PHE A 75 9.97 4.85 -16.65
CA PHE A 75 8.90 5.53 -15.92
C PHE A 75 9.20 7.01 -15.67
N ILE A 76 10.48 7.38 -15.60
CA ILE A 76 10.93 8.76 -15.40
C ILE A 76 12.29 9.02 -16.08
N SER A 77 12.49 10.24 -16.58
CA SER A 77 13.73 10.63 -17.28
C SER A 77 14.57 11.68 -16.53
N THR A 78 14.07 12.20 -15.40
CA THR A 78 14.73 13.23 -14.60
C THR A 78 15.31 12.65 -13.31
N GLY A 79 16.11 13.44 -12.59
CA GLY A 79 16.76 13.00 -11.35
C GLY A 79 17.99 12.13 -11.59
N LYS A 80 18.55 11.64 -10.49
CA LYS A 80 19.76 10.81 -10.48
C LYS A 80 19.67 9.73 -9.40
N ASN A 81 20.16 8.54 -9.70
CA ASN A 81 20.14 7.41 -8.77
C ASN A 81 21.30 7.54 -7.78
N THR A 82 21.04 7.12 -6.55
CA THR A 82 22.03 6.99 -5.48
C THR A 82 21.60 5.84 -4.58
N VAL A 83 22.47 5.49 -3.65
CA VAL A 83 22.16 4.54 -2.57
C VAL A 83 22.18 5.28 -1.24
N VAL A 84 21.53 4.70 -0.26
CA VAL A 84 21.67 5.14 1.13
C VAL A 84 23.13 4.95 1.58
N GLU A 85 23.52 5.54 2.70
CA GLU A 85 24.85 5.31 3.25
C GLU A 85 24.98 3.89 3.85
N PRO A 86 26.11 3.19 3.66
CA PRO A 86 26.29 1.80 4.09
C PRO A 86 25.98 1.52 5.56
N GLU A 87 26.22 2.47 6.45
CA GLU A 87 25.95 2.33 7.89
C GLU A 87 24.46 2.35 8.22
N PHE A 88 23.63 2.81 7.30
CA PHE A 88 22.18 2.94 7.43
C PHE A 88 21.41 1.98 6.53
N TYR A 89 22.05 0.91 6.04
CA TYR A 89 21.37 -0.10 5.23
C TYR A 89 20.31 -0.81 6.08
N LEU A 90 19.08 -0.80 5.58
CA LEU A 90 17.97 -1.53 6.19
C LEU A 90 17.93 -2.95 5.64
N THR A 91 17.82 -3.92 6.55
CA THR A 91 17.54 -5.32 6.22
C THR A 91 16.17 -5.68 6.76
N ILE A 92 15.11 -5.13 6.16
CA ILE A 92 13.72 -5.41 6.57
C ILE A 92 13.12 -6.42 5.59
N PRO A 93 12.84 -7.67 6.00
CA PRO A 93 12.42 -8.74 5.09
C PRO A 93 11.17 -8.40 4.27
N TYR A 94 10.24 -7.63 4.82
CA TYR A 94 8.96 -7.35 4.17
C TYR A 94 9.01 -6.20 3.14
N PHE A 95 10.05 -5.38 3.12
CA PHE A 95 10.20 -4.30 2.13
C PHE A 95 11.18 -4.62 1.01
N GLY A 96 12.08 -5.57 1.27
CA GLY A 96 13.08 -6.00 0.30
C GLY A 96 14.20 -4.98 0.14
N ASP A 97 15.08 -5.22 -0.83
CA ASP A 97 16.31 -4.45 -1.00
C ASP A 97 16.06 -3.03 -1.55
N MET A 98 14.90 -2.81 -2.20
CA MET A 98 14.51 -1.54 -2.83
C MET A 98 14.56 -0.33 -1.89
N VAL A 99 14.41 -0.52 -0.58
CA VAL A 99 14.48 0.61 0.37
C VAL A 99 15.88 1.22 0.47
N ASN A 100 16.94 0.53 0.05
CA ASN A 100 18.33 0.99 0.17
C ASN A 100 18.86 1.76 -1.05
N SER A 101 18.06 1.82 -2.11
CA SER A 101 18.35 2.55 -3.34
C SER A 101 17.30 3.65 -3.52
N LEU A 102 17.69 4.77 -4.12
CA LEU A 102 16.77 5.89 -4.32
C LEU A 102 17.13 6.73 -5.54
N ARG A 103 16.10 7.34 -6.14
CA ARG A 103 16.27 8.44 -7.09
C ARG A 103 16.03 9.76 -6.38
N ILE A 104 16.95 10.69 -6.58
CA ILE A 104 16.89 12.05 -6.03
C ILE A 104 16.65 13.09 -7.14
N PHE A 105 15.94 14.16 -6.80
CA PHE A 105 15.52 15.21 -7.73
C PHE A 105 16.06 16.59 -7.29
N PRO A 106 17.37 16.85 -7.45
CA PRO A 106 17.96 18.14 -7.09
C PRO A 106 17.50 19.29 -7.99
N GLU A 107 17.01 18.96 -9.19
CA GLU A 107 16.57 19.88 -10.21
C GLU A 107 15.09 19.68 -10.55
N GLY A 108 14.47 20.73 -11.07
CA GLY A 108 13.05 20.75 -11.40
C GLY A 108 12.16 20.97 -10.17
N LYS A 109 11.09 21.74 -10.38
CA LYS A 109 10.09 21.97 -9.32
C LYS A 109 9.14 20.79 -9.16
N ARG A 110 8.91 20.02 -10.23
CA ARG A 110 7.98 18.90 -10.29
C ARG A 110 8.58 17.80 -11.16
N ASN A 111 8.70 16.60 -10.60
CA ASN A 111 9.25 15.42 -11.28
C ASN A 111 8.23 14.29 -11.19
N CYS A 112 7.80 13.75 -12.33
CA CYS A 112 6.65 12.83 -12.39
C CYS A 112 7.02 11.48 -12.97
N TYR A 113 6.70 10.42 -12.24
CA TYR A 113 6.65 9.06 -12.77
C TYR A 113 5.40 8.90 -13.63
N THR A 114 5.55 8.22 -14.76
CA THR A 114 4.47 7.90 -15.68
C THR A 114 4.14 6.42 -15.59
N LEU A 115 3.05 6.07 -14.92
CA LEU A 115 2.58 4.69 -14.77
C LEU A 115 1.52 4.37 -15.83
N LYS A 116 1.69 3.27 -16.55
CA LYS A 116 0.74 2.77 -17.57
C LYS A 116 0.30 1.35 -17.23
N PRO A 117 -0.66 1.18 -16.30
CA PRO A 117 -1.11 -0.15 -15.91
C PRO A 117 -1.76 -0.86 -17.10
N ARG A 118 -1.55 -2.18 -17.21
CA ARG A 118 -2.05 -2.98 -18.34
C ARG A 118 -3.57 -2.96 -18.46
N GLN A 119 -4.28 -2.85 -17.34
CA GLN A 119 -5.74 -2.82 -17.28
C GLN A 119 -6.34 -1.48 -17.76
N GLY A 120 -5.52 -0.43 -17.87
CA GLY A 120 -5.93 0.87 -18.39
C GLY A 120 -6.90 1.63 -17.50
N LYS A 121 -7.70 2.51 -18.09
CA LYS A 121 -8.64 3.36 -17.35
C LYS A 121 -9.87 2.62 -16.82
N ASN A 122 -10.63 3.34 -16.01
CA ASN A 122 -11.88 2.95 -15.35
C ASN A 122 -11.70 1.81 -14.36
N GLN A 123 -10.56 1.81 -13.66
CA GLN A 123 -10.14 0.77 -12.74
C GLN A 123 -9.63 1.38 -11.43
N ASN A 124 -9.75 0.62 -10.34
CA ASN A 124 -9.09 0.97 -9.08
C ASN A 124 -7.66 0.45 -9.05
N TYR A 125 -6.77 1.31 -8.55
CA TYR A 125 -5.37 1.00 -8.35
C TYR A 125 -4.97 1.35 -6.94
N TYR A 126 -4.33 0.41 -6.26
CA TYR A 126 -3.61 0.66 -5.03
C TYR A 126 -2.19 1.09 -5.40
N ILE A 127 -1.84 2.34 -5.09
CA ILE A 127 -0.54 2.94 -5.35
C ILE A 127 0.17 3.18 -4.02
N ARG A 128 1.46 2.87 -3.96
CA ARG A 128 2.30 3.02 -2.78
C ARG A 128 3.65 3.62 -3.14
N ALA A 129 4.04 4.70 -2.48
CA ALA A 129 5.35 5.32 -2.62
C ALA A 129 6.16 5.13 -1.33
N PHE A 130 7.42 4.70 -1.46
CA PHE A 130 8.31 4.41 -0.34
C PHE A 130 9.42 5.45 -0.22
N PHE A 131 9.72 5.83 1.02
CA PHE A 131 10.69 6.87 1.35
C PHE A 131 11.55 6.46 2.54
N TYR A 132 12.85 6.39 2.31
CA TYR A 132 13.87 6.21 3.33
C TYR A 132 15.11 7.02 2.95
N TYR A 133 15.44 8.01 3.78
CA TYR A 133 16.52 8.95 3.48
C TYR A 133 17.90 8.29 3.60
N GLY A 134 18.12 7.51 4.67
CA GLY A 134 19.35 6.73 4.87
C GLY A 134 20.66 7.53 4.71
N ASN A 135 20.63 8.84 5.01
CA ASN A 135 21.77 9.76 4.88
C ASN A 135 22.53 9.71 3.54
N TYR A 136 21.84 9.48 2.43
CA TYR A 136 22.47 9.28 1.12
C TYR A 136 23.44 10.40 0.67
N ASP A 137 23.33 11.62 1.23
CA ASP A 137 24.18 12.78 0.89
C ASP A 137 25.15 13.21 1.99
N SER A 138 25.32 12.40 3.04
CA SER A 138 26.24 12.67 4.16
C SER A 138 25.96 13.97 4.91
N LYS A 139 24.78 14.57 4.76
CA LYS A 139 24.46 15.87 5.37
C LYS A 139 23.83 15.74 6.74
N ASN A 140 23.33 14.56 7.13
CA ASN A 140 22.56 14.35 8.34
C ASN A 140 21.47 15.41 8.49
N GLN A 141 20.69 15.62 7.41
CA GLN A 141 19.63 16.62 7.43
C GLN A 141 18.65 16.29 8.56
N ASP A 142 18.24 17.25 9.39
CA ASP A 142 17.29 16.95 10.46
C ASP A 142 15.89 16.63 9.94
N GLN A 143 15.52 17.26 8.82
CA GLN A 143 14.18 17.15 8.25
C GLN A 143 14.22 17.30 6.73
N ILE A 144 13.41 16.48 6.05
CA ILE A 144 13.13 16.61 4.62
C ILE A 144 11.63 16.75 4.43
N LYS A 145 11.25 17.74 3.64
CA LYS A 145 9.86 17.99 3.27
C LYS A 145 9.71 18.27 1.78
N PHE A 146 8.73 17.62 1.16
CA PHE A 146 8.27 17.87 -0.20
C PHE A 146 6.86 17.30 -0.37
N ASP A 147 6.19 17.64 -1.47
CA ASP A 147 4.81 17.21 -1.68
C ASP A 147 4.74 16.08 -2.71
N LEU A 148 3.81 15.15 -2.49
CA LEU A 148 3.43 14.09 -3.41
C LEU A 148 2.10 14.47 -4.07
N TYR A 149 2.03 14.28 -5.38
CA TYR A 149 0.84 14.57 -6.18
C TYR A 149 0.43 13.36 -6.99
N LEU A 150 -0.88 13.11 -7.06
CA LEU A 150 -1.48 12.16 -7.98
C LEU A 150 -2.11 12.93 -9.14
N GLY A 151 -1.48 12.87 -10.32
CA GLY A 151 -1.85 13.74 -11.44
C GLY A 151 -1.56 15.19 -11.09
N VAL A 152 -2.60 16.02 -11.05
CA VAL A 152 -2.55 17.44 -10.67
C VAL A 152 -2.95 17.69 -9.22
N ASN A 153 -3.57 16.69 -8.58
CA ASN A 153 -4.09 16.81 -7.23
C ASN A 153 -2.99 16.51 -6.20
N HIS A 154 -2.97 17.29 -5.12
CA HIS A 154 -2.15 16.98 -3.97
C HIS A 154 -2.61 15.63 -3.39
N TRP A 155 -1.64 14.76 -3.11
CA TRP A 155 -1.87 13.47 -2.48
C TRP A 155 -1.47 13.55 -1.01
N GLU A 156 -0.21 13.89 -0.73
CA GLU A 156 0.29 13.94 0.65
C GLU A 156 1.54 14.82 0.75
N THR A 157 1.83 15.32 1.94
CA THR A 157 3.11 15.95 2.27
C THR A 157 4.06 14.91 2.84
N VAL A 158 5.14 14.61 2.12
CA VAL A 158 6.22 13.79 2.65
C VAL A 158 6.97 14.60 3.69
N LEU A 159 6.94 14.14 4.94
CA LEU A 159 7.61 14.78 6.07
C LEU A 159 8.42 13.73 6.81
N LEU A 160 9.75 13.82 6.68
CA LEU A 160 10.67 12.87 7.30
C LEU A 160 11.43 13.56 8.42
N ALA A 161 11.24 13.09 9.65
CA ALA A 161 12.16 13.34 10.75
C ALA A 161 13.33 12.37 10.59
N VAL A 162 14.43 12.87 10.04
CA VAL A 162 15.54 12.01 9.60
C VAL A 162 16.26 11.34 10.78
N GLN A 163 16.21 11.97 11.97
CA GLN A 163 16.87 11.46 13.17
C GLN A 163 16.35 10.09 13.61
N ASP A 164 15.12 9.75 13.26
CA ASP A 164 14.51 8.47 13.63
C ASP A 164 15.04 7.32 12.75
N MET A 165 15.67 7.64 11.61
CA MET A 165 16.16 6.66 10.61
C MET A 165 15.09 5.62 10.25
N GLU A 166 13.83 6.04 10.28
CA GLU A 166 12.70 5.22 9.91
C GLU A 166 12.37 5.43 8.44
N TRP A 167 11.99 4.35 7.79
CA TRP A 167 11.36 4.41 6.48
C TRP A 167 9.89 4.77 6.67
N THR A 168 9.28 5.35 5.62
CA THR A 168 7.85 5.61 5.59
C THR A 168 7.30 5.25 4.21
N HIS A 169 5.99 5.09 4.14
CA HIS A 169 5.28 4.89 2.90
C HIS A 169 3.97 5.66 2.92
N TYR A 170 3.52 6.03 1.72
CA TYR A 170 2.23 6.63 1.51
C TYR A 170 1.44 5.82 0.50
N ASP A 171 0.21 5.51 0.88
CA ASP A 171 -0.68 4.62 0.18
C ASP A 171 -1.92 5.37 -0.29
N ILE A 172 -2.44 5.01 -1.46
CA ILE A 172 -3.69 5.55 -1.99
C ILE A 172 -4.38 4.54 -2.91
N ILE A 173 -5.68 4.36 -2.72
CA ILE A 173 -6.55 3.63 -3.62
C ILE A 173 -7.25 4.66 -4.49
N HIS A 174 -6.94 4.62 -5.78
CA HIS A 174 -7.43 5.59 -6.75
C HIS A 174 -8.21 4.92 -7.88
N TYR A 175 -9.44 5.38 -8.09
CA TYR A 175 -10.20 5.07 -9.29
C TYR A 175 -9.70 5.93 -10.46
N SER A 176 -8.87 5.35 -11.31
CA SER A 176 -8.30 6.07 -12.45
C SER A 176 -9.26 6.07 -13.63
N VAL A 177 -9.58 7.25 -14.15
CA VAL A 177 -10.37 7.44 -15.38
C VAL A 177 -9.50 7.59 -16.64
N THR A 178 -8.19 7.48 -16.50
CA THR A 178 -7.19 7.61 -17.56
C THR A 178 -6.32 6.37 -17.68
N ASP A 179 -5.76 6.12 -18.87
CA ASP A 179 -4.87 4.96 -19.10
C ASP A 179 -3.45 5.19 -18.55
N THR A 180 -3.20 6.38 -18.01
CA THR A 180 -1.92 6.81 -17.47
C THR A 180 -2.15 7.49 -16.13
N ILE A 181 -1.35 7.12 -15.15
CA ILE A 181 -1.35 7.68 -13.80
C ILE A 181 0.00 8.37 -13.60
N TYR A 182 -0.03 9.62 -13.14
CA TYR A 182 1.18 10.36 -12.82
C TYR A 182 1.35 10.43 -11.32
N VAL A 183 2.53 10.06 -10.82
CA VAL A 183 2.93 10.25 -9.43
C VAL A 183 4.06 11.26 -9.43
N CYS A 184 3.82 12.45 -8.89
CA CYS A 184 4.73 13.57 -8.99
C CYS A 184 5.29 13.98 -7.62
N LEU A 185 6.59 14.16 -7.55
CA LEU A 185 7.28 14.75 -6.42
C LEU A 185 7.51 16.24 -6.70
N VAL A 186 7.04 17.10 -5.81
CA VAL A 186 7.09 18.56 -5.93
C VAL A 186 7.98 19.15 -4.85
N ASN A 187 9.03 19.85 -5.28
CA ASN A 187 9.99 20.48 -4.37
C ASN A 187 9.38 21.72 -3.72
N THR A 188 9.31 21.72 -2.39
CA THR A 188 8.79 22.83 -1.55
C THR A 188 9.90 23.73 -1.00
N GLY A 189 11.17 23.42 -1.30
CA GLY A 189 12.34 24.17 -0.84
C GLY A 189 12.94 23.68 0.48
N SER A 190 12.41 22.59 1.06
CA SER A 190 12.79 22.06 2.38
C SER A 190 13.48 20.69 2.29
N GLY A 191 14.38 20.54 1.32
CA GLY A 191 15.11 19.29 1.06
C GLY A 191 15.13 18.96 -0.43
N VAL A 192 15.86 17.90 -0.79
CA VAL A 192 15.83 17.35 -2.15
C VAL A 192 14.77 16.26 -2.19
N PRO A 193 13.72 16.36 -3.03
CA PRO A 193 12.75 15.28 -3.16
C PRO A 193 13.43 14.00 -3.64
N PHE A 194 12.98 12.87 -3.11
CA PHE A 194 13.52 11.56 -3.44
C PHE A 194 12.45 10.48 -3.30
N ILE A 195 12.69 9.30 -3.86
CA ILE A 195 11.82 8.12 -3.72
C ILE A 195 12.66 6.86 -3.85
N ASN A 196 12.37 5.85 -3.02
CA ASN A 196 13.08 4.57 -2.99
C ASN A 196 12.38 3.56 -3.90
N GLY A 197 11.05 3.48 -3.81
CA GLY A 197 10.26 2.65 -4.71
C GLY A 197 8.83 3.09 -4.89
N LEU A 198 8.20 2.51 -5.90
CA LEU A 198 6.84 2.82 -6.31
C LEU A 198 6.13 1.54 -6.75
N ASP A 199 5.10 1.18 -5.99
CA ASP A 199 4.26 0.02 -6.24
C ASP A 199 2.90 0.48 -6.78
N LEU A 200 2.37 -0.26 -7.76
CA LEU A 200 0.99 -0.17 -8.22
C LEU A 200 0.42 -1.58 -8.35
N ARG A 201 -0.75 -1.79 -7.72
CA ARG A 201 -1.52 -3.04 -7.76
C ARG A 201 -2.89 -2.77 -8.34
N PHE A 202 -3.32 -3.65 -9.24
CA PHE A 202 -4.66 -3.62 -9.80
C PHE A 202 -5.69 -4.15 -8.79
N MET A 203 -6.77 -3.40 -8.56
CA MET A 203 -7.78 -3.68 -7.56
C MET A 203 -9.18 -3.84 -8.20
N ASN A 204 -9.38 -4.92 -8.95
CA ASN A 204 -10.61 -5.19 -9.72
C ASN A 204 -11.90 -5.09 -8.89
N ASP A 205 -12.89 -4.32 -9.36
CA ASP A 205 -14.25 -4.17 -8.76
C ASP A 205 -14.27 -4.19 -7.23
N SER A 206 -13.26 -3.56 -6.64
CA SER A 206 -12.99 -3.63 -5.22
C SER A 206 -14.07 -2.89 -4.41
N PRO A 207 -14.44 -3.38 -3.21
CA PRO A 207 -15.32 -2.68 -2.28
C PRO A 207 -14.73 -1.33 -1.83
N TYR A 208 -13.44 -1.09 -2.08
CA TYR A 208 -12.75 0.18 -1.87
C TYR A 208 -12.99 1.20 -3.00
N ARG A 209 -13.92 0.96 -3.94
CA ARG A 209 -14.23 1.94 -5.00
C ARG A 209 -14.87 3.19 -4.42
N SER A 210 -14.24 4.34 -4.64
CA SER A 210 -14.84 5.65 -4.40
C SER A 210 -14.92 6.45 -5.70
N MET A 211 -16.09 7.06 -5.95
CA MET A 211 -16.29 7.99 -7.06
C MET A 211 -16.12 9.46 -6.62
N ASN A 212 -16.03 9.71 -5.31
CA ASN A 212 -15.99 11.06 -4.73
C ASN A 212 -14.58 11.48 -4.31
N GLY A 213 -13.57 10.68 -4.62
CA GLY A 213 -12.18 10.90 -4.22
C GLY A 213 -11.41 9.59 -4.22
N SER A 214 -10.18 9.65 -3.72
CA SER A 214 -9.35 8.48 -3.47
C SER A 214 -9.38 8.11 -1.99
N LEU A 215 -9.07 6.86 -1.66
CA LEU A 215 -8.97 6.40 -0.27
C LEU A 215 -7.52 6.30 0.16
N SER A 216 -7.14 7.00 1.21
CA SER A 216 -5.84 6.85 1.86
C SER A 216 -6.01 6.01 3.13
N PRO A 217 -5.35 4.85 3.26
CA PRO A 217 -5.41 4.10 4.51
C PRO A 217 -4.70 4.88 5.61
N VAL A 218 -5.41 5.09 6.73
CA VAL A 218 -4.82 5.67 7.95
C VAL A 218 -4.56 4.60 9.00
N VAL A 219 -5.35 3.53 9.00
CA VAL A 219 -5.12 2.32 9.78
C VAL A 219 -5.48 1.12 8.92
N GLN A 220 -4.58 0.14 8.84
CA GLN A 220 -4.86 -1.20 8.33
C GLN A 220 -4.23 -2.18 9.30
N ALA A 221 -4.99 -2.64 10.28
CA ALA A 221 -4.50 -3.36 11.44
C ALA A 221 -4.84 -4.85 11.36
N ASP A 222 -3.83 -5.69 11.58
CA ASP A 222 -3.99 -7.11 11.85
C ASP A 222 -3.86 -7.32 13.36
N LEU A 223 -4.92 -7.84 13.96
CA LEU A 223 -5.06 -7.93 15.40
C LEU A 223 -4.68 -9.32 15.89
N GLY A 224 -3.70 -9.36 16.80
CA GLY A 224 -3.16 -10.59 17.34
C GLY A 224 -2.08 -11.24 16.48
N GLY A 225 -1.78 -10.69 15.30
CA GLY A 225 -0.55 -10.98 14.56
C GLY A 225 0.66 -10.55 15.40
N GLN A 226 1.42 -11.51 15.92
CA GLN A 226 2.60 -11.22 16.73
C GLN A 226 3.88 -11.61 16.00
N ASP A 227 4.65 -10.59 15.63
CA ASP A 227 6.11 -10.67 15.57
C ASP A 227 6.63 -9.56 16.50
N PRO A 228 7.25 -9.89 17.65
CA PRO A 228 7.70 -8.89 18.61
C PRO A 228 8.81 -7.99 18.08
N THR A 229 9.35 -8.28 16.89
CA THR A 229 10.41 -7.51 16.25
C THR A 229 9.92 -6.60 15.12
N GLU A 230 8.65 -6.68 14.73
CA GLU A 230 8.12 -6.01 13.54
C GLU A 230 6.84 -5.24 13.85
N SER A 231 6.78 -3.98 13.43
CA SER A 231 5.57 -3.14 13.56
C SER A 231 4.58 -3.34 12.42
N SER A 232 4.99 -4.00 11.33
CA SER A 232 4.17 -4.18 10.13
C SER A 232 4.59 -5.39 9.32
N MET A 233 3.66 -5.95 8.54
CA MET A 233 3.89 -7.15 7.74
C MET A 233 3.21 -7.08 6.37
N ARG A 234 3.83 -7.71 5.36
CA ARG A 234 3.23 -7.99 4.06
C ARG A 234 3.01 -9.49 3.93
N TYR A 235 1.75 -9.89 3.83
CA TYR A 235 1.39 -11.29 3.65
C TYR A 235 1.54 -11.72 2.20
N THR A 236 2.20 -12.85 1.98
CA THR A 236 2.54 -13.27 0.61
C THR A 236 1.36 -13.80 -0.19
N ASP A 237 0.25 -14.12 0.49
CA ASP A 237 -1.05 -14.47 -0.08
C ASP A 237 -1.99 -13.26 -0.23
N ASP A 238 -1.62 -12.07 0.25
CA ASP A 238 -2.36 -10.84 0.01
C ASP A 238 -2.16 -10.39 -1.45
N VAL A 239 -3.19 -10.56 -2.27
CA VAL A 239 -3.16 -10.26 -3.70
C VAL A 239 -3.03 -8.77 -4.00
N TYR A 240 -3.41 -7.90 -3.07
CA TYR A 240 -3.22 -6.45 -3.16
C TYR A 240 -1.94 -6.01 -2.48
N ASN A 241 -1.23 -6.95 -1.84
CA ASN A 241 0.07 -6.74 -1.24
C ASN A 241 0.06 -5.56 -0.25
N ARG A 242 -1.03 -5.48 0.53
CA ARG A 242 -1.23 -4.50 1.61
C ARG A 242 -0.16 -4.67 2.67
N ILE A 243 0.08 -3.58 3.40
CA ILE A 243 0.91 -3.60 4.60
C ILE A 243 -0.05 -3.57 5.78
N TRP A 244 0.06 -4.56 6.65
CA TRP A 244 -0.75 -4.70 7.84
C TRP A 244 0.06 -4.28 9.06
N ARG A 245 -0.46 -3.34 9.84
CA ARG A 245 0.10 -2.86 11.10
C ARG A 245 -0.13 -3.89 12.19
N LEU A 246 0.91 -4.25 12.94
CA LEU A 246 0.87 -5.20 14.07
C LEU A 246 0.95 -4.50 15.44
N ASP A 247 1.33 -3.22 15.44
CA ASP A 247 1.49 -2.34 16.59
C ASP A 247 0.19 -1.60 16.97
N VAL A 248 -0.92 -1.93 16.32
CA VAL A 248 -2.25 -1.37 16.60
C VAL A 248 -3.08 -2.42 17.32
N ASN A 249 -3.58 -2.11 18.52
CA ASN A 249 -4.50 -2.99 19.24
C ASN A 249 -5.60 -2.17 19.94
N PRO A 250 -6.82 -2.71 20.07
CA PRO A 250 -7.84 -2.21 20.98
C PRO A 250 -7.32 -2.17 22.43
N ASP A 251 -7.88 -1.25 23.22
CA ASP A 251 -7.54 -1.09 24.63
C ASP A 251 -7.82 -2.38 25.41
N ASP A 252 -6.95 -2.69 26.38
CA ASP A 252 -7.11 -3.80 27.33
C ASP A 252 -7.46 -5.14 26.66
N SER A 253 -6.80 -5.45 25.54
CA SER A 253 -7.06 -6.64 24.74
C SER A 253 -5.93 -7.68 24.81
N VAL A 254 -6.28 -8.95 24.54
CA VAL A 254 -5.34 -10.08 24.46
C VAL A 254 -5.52 -10.85 23.17
N SER A 255 -4.41 -11.28 22.59
CA SER A 255 -4.39 -12.02 21.33
C SER A 255 -4.81 -13.49 21.50
N ILE A 256 -5.57 -13.99 20.54
CA ILE A 256 -5.92 -15.39 20.35
C ILE A 256 -5.57 -15.81 18.92
N ARG A 257 -5.30 -17.10 18.71
CA ARG A 257 -4.87 -17.63 17.41
C ARG A 257 -5.34 -19.05 17.16
N THR A 258 -5.49 -19.40 15.89
CA THR A 258 -5.79 -20.76 15.44
C THR A 258 -4.85 -21.20 14.31
N GLU A 259 -4.57 -22.50 14.24
CA GLU A 259 -3.89 -23.11 13.08
C GLU A 259 -4.90 -23.70 12.07
N THR A 260 -6.19 -23.60 12.39
CA THR A 260 -7.25 -24.16 11.56
C THR A 260 -7.43 -23.32 10.29
N ASN A 261 -7.82 -23.98 9.19
CA ASN A 261 -8.08 -23.28 7.95
C ASN A 261 -9.38 -22.48 8.06
N ILE A 262 -9.31 -21.19 7.72
CA ILE A 262 -10.47 -20.31 7.59
C ILE A 262 -11.15 -20.61 6.24
N ASP A 263 -12.48 -20.75 6.25
CA ASP A 263 -13.26 -20.92 5.03
C ASP A 263 -13.49 -19.57 4.35
N ILE A 264 -12.60 -19.25 3.42
CA ILE A 264 -12.69 -18.06 2.55
C ILE A 264 -13.37 -18.39 1.22
N GLN A 265 -13.54 -19.67 0.87
CA GLN A 265 -14.14 -20.07 -0.42
C GLN A 265 -15.67 -20.13 -0.37
N GLY A 266 -16.25 -20.33 0.81
CA GLY A 266 -17.70 -20.24 1.02
C GLY A 266 -18.24 -18.80 1.12
N SER A 267 -17.36 -17.82 1.36
CA SER A 267 -17.67 -16.39 1.34
C SER A 267 -17.24 -15.80 0.00
N ASP A 268 -18.15 -15.19 -0.77
CA ASP A 268 -17.73 -14.24 -1.81
C ASP A 268 -16.99 -13.10 -1.08
N ASP A 269 -15.66 -13.19 -0.94
CA ASP A 269 -14.82 -12.18 -0.27
C ASP A 269 -14.30 -11.16 -1.30
N PRO A 270 -14.99 -10.01 -1.46
CA PRO A 270 -14.53 -8.97 -2.38
C PRO A 270 -13.33 -8.18 -1.82
N TYR A 271 -13.04 -8.29 -0.51
CA TYR A 271 -11.93 -7.61 0.18
C TYR A 271 -10.60 -8.37 0.05
N ARG A 272 -10.68 -9.67 -0.26
CA ARG A 272 -9.56 -10.58 -0.51
C ARG A 272 -8.53 -10.55 0.62
N LEU A 273 -9.00 -10.73 1.84
CA LEU A 273 -8.14 -10.69 3.03
C LEU A 273 -7.16 -11.87 2.99
N PRO A 274 -5.89 -11.66 3.38
CA PRO A 274 -4.97 -12.77 3.58
C PRO A 274 -5.46 -13.69 4.72
N VAL A 275 -5.29 -14.99 4.55
CA VAL A 275 -5.80 -16.00 5.52
C VAL A 275 -5.15 -15.81 6.88
N GLU A 276 -3.88 -15.43 6.90
CA GLU A 276 -3.11 -15.29 8.14
C GLU A 276 -3.69 -14.20 9.05
N VAL A 277 -4.19 -13.09 8.49
CA VAL A 277 -4.89 -12.02 9.26
C VAL A 277 -6.18 -12.53 9.90
N LEU A 278 -6.84 -13.51 9.29
CA LEU A 278 -8.07 -14.10 9.84
C LEU A 278 -7.80 -15.22 10.84
N ARG A 279 -6.55 -15.68 10.99
CA ARG A 279 -6.18 -16.73 11.97
C ARG A 279 -5.88 -16.17 13.35
N THR A 280 -5.66 -14.87 13.43
CA THR A 280 -5.45 -14.14 14.67
C THR A 280 -6.64 -13.25 14.96
N ALA A 281 -6.88 -13.01 16.23
CA ALA A 281 -7.82 -12.01 16.70
C ALA A 281 -7.37 -11.50 18.07
N VAL A 282 -8.04 -10.44 18.52
CA VAL A 282 -7.99 -9.99 19.90
C VAL A 282 -9.36 -10.11 20.55
N GLN A 283 -9.36 -10.32 21.86
CA GLN A 283 -10.55 -10.27 22.71
C GLN A 283 -10.26 -9.42 23.96
N PRO A 284 -11.29 -8.93 24.67
CA PRO A 284 -11.11 -8.20 25.91
C PRO A 284 -10.37 -9.04 26.97
N LEU A 285 -9.57 -8.39 27.81
CA LEU A 285 -8.97 -8.99 29.00
C LEU A 285 -10.07 -9.59 29.91
N ASN A 286 -9.73 -10.70 30.58
CA ASN A 286 -10.65 -11.46 31.43
C ASN A 286 -11.50 -10.56 32.35
N GLY A 287 -12.83 -10.59 32.17
CA GLY A 287 -13.80 -9.83 32.94
C GLY A 287 -14.31 -8.54 32.28
N LEU A 288 -13.71 -8.13 31.15
CA LEU A 288 -14.24 -7.10 30.26
C LEU A 288 -15.14 -7.74 29.18
N TYR A 289 -16.15 -6.98 28.73
CA TYR A 289 -17.14 -7.44 27.74
C TYR A 289 -17.12 -6.61 26.45
N SER A 290 -16.12 -5.73 26.31
CA SER A 290 -16.05 -4.74 25.24
C SER A 290 -14.62 -4.57 24.73
N LEU A 291 -14.47 -4.47 23.42
CA LEU A 291 -13.26 -3.96 22.78
C LEU A 291 -13.49 -2.49 22.44
N SER A 292 -12.53 -1.61 22.74
CA SER A 292 -12.58 -0.22 22.33
C SER A 292 -11.32 0.21 21.60
N TYR A 293 -11.46 1.11 20.64
CA TYR A 293 -10.34 1.72 19.94
C TYR A 293 -10.68 3.16 19.57
N ASN A 294 -9.67 4.03 19.64
CA ASN A 294 -9.76 5.41 19.24
C ASN A 294 -8.58 5.79 18.33
N TYR A 295 -8.90 6.22 17.12
CA TYR A 295 -7.98 6.87 16.21
C TYR A 295 -8.24 8.38 16.21
N THR A 296 -7.19 9.17 16.42
CA THR A 296 -7.23 10.63 16.28
C THR A 296 -6.37 11.05 15.11
N LEU A 297 -6.94 11.82 14.18
CA LEU A 297 -6.20 12.42 13.07
C LEU A 297 -5.16 13.40 13.62
N LEU A 298 -3.91 13.27 13.18
CA LEU A 298 -2.80 14.07 13.70
C LEU A 298 -2.76 15.51 13.14
N TYR A 299 -3.43 15.75 12.00
CA TYR A 299 -3.40 17.03 11.31
C TYR A 299 -4.80 17.42 10.87
N THR A 300 -5.16 18.68 11.08
CA THR A 300 -6.42 19.24 10.59
C THR A 300 -6.22 19.75 9.17
N GLU A 301 -6.96 19.17 8.24
CA GLU A 301 -7.06 19.69 6.87
C GLU A 301 -8.12 20.79 6.80
N ASN A 302 -8.10 21.58 5.72
CA ASN A 302 -9.12 22.62 5.48
C ASN A 302 -10.48 22.06 5.02
N PHE A 303 -10.71 20.74 5.14
CA PHE A 303 -11.95 20.07 4.79
C PHE A 303 -12.39 19.15 5.94
N THR A 304 -13.69 18.90 6.07
CA THR A 304 -14.21 17.93 7.04
C THR A 304 -13.83 16.53 6.57
N PRO A 305 -13.04 15.77 7.35
CA PRO A 305 -12.61 14.45 6.93
C PRO A 305 -13.80 13.49 6.87
N GLU A 306 -13.79 12.66 5.85
CA GLU A 306 -14.71 11.54 5.70
C GLU A 306 -13.92 10.24 5.79
N PHE A 307 -14.39 9.30 6.61
CA PHE A 307 -13.75 8.02 6.80
C PHE A 307 -14.64 6.86 6.32
N LEU A 308 -14.00 5.81 5.82
CA LEU A 308 -14.60 4.50 5.59
C LEU A 308 -13.96 3.50 6.55
N VAL A 309 -14.79 2.85 7.37
CA VAL A 309 -14.35 1.88 8.37
C VAL A 309 -14.85 0.49 8.03
N TYR A 310 -13.93 -0.48 8.03
CA TYR A 310 -14.19 -1.89 7.78
C TYR A 310 -13.74 -2.70 8.99
N PHE A 311 -14.58 -3.63 9.42
CA PHE A 311 -14.27 -4.58 10.49
C PHE A 311 -14.30 -5.99 9.93
N HIS A 312 -13.27 -6.77 10.24
CA HIS A 312 -13.11 -8.13 9.74
C HIS A 312 -13.09 -9.12 10.90
N PHE A 313 -13.93 -10.14 10.79
CA PHE A 313 -14.16 -11.15 11.81
C PHE A 313 -14.07 -12.55 11.22
N ALA A 314 -13.56 -13.47 12.02
CA ALA A 314 -13.69 -14.91 11.84
C ALA A 314 -13.73 -15.55 13.24
N GLU A 315 -14.73 -16.39 13.52
CA GLU A 315 -14.74 -17.15 14.77
C GLU A 315 -13.66 -18.24 14.71
N ILE A 316 -12.61 -18.06 15.52
CA ILE A 316 -11.43 -18.91 15.54
C ILE A 316 -11.35 -19.80 16.78
N GLU A 317 -12.20 -19.58 17.78
CA GLU A 317 -12.33 -20.45 18.93
C GLU A 317 -13.37 -21.54 18.63
N GLN A 318 -13.03 -22.78 18.95
CA GLN A 318 -14.00 -23.88 18.85
C GLN A 318 -14.88 -23.83 20.10
N ILE A 319 -16.06 -23.23 19.95
CA ILE A 319 -17.03 -23.02 21.03
C ILE A 319 -17.92 -24.26 21.21
N GLU A 320 -18.50 -24.45 22.40
CA GLU A 320 -19.32 -25.63 22.67
C GLU A 320 -20.59 -25.64 21.81
N PRO A 321 -21.13 -26.82 21.44
CA PRO A 321 -22.35 -26.88 20.64
C PRO A 321 -23.52 -26.14 21.28
N GLY A 322 -23.99 -25.08 20.63
CA GLY A 322 -25.10 -24.25 21.10
C GLY A 322 -24.68 -22.94 21.77
N GLU A 323 -23.39 -22.76 22.07
CA GLU A 323 -22.85 -21.45 22.43
C GLU A 323 -22.79 -20.54 21.21
N ILE A 324 -22.96 -19.23 21.44
CA ILE A 324 -22.86 -18.22 20.39
C ILE A 324 -22.01 -17.04 20.82
N ARG A 325 -21.28 -16.46 19.85
CA ARG A 325 -20.69 -15.12 19.98
C ARG A 325 -21.56 -14.13 19.21
N GLU A 326 -22.34 -13.34 19.93
CA GLU A 326 -23.24 -12.32 19.37
C GLU A 326 -22.87 -10.94 19.91
N PHE A 327 -22.59 -9.98 19.04
CA PHE A 327 -22.11 -8.65 19.43
C PHE A 327 -22.76 -7.52 18.64
N THR A 328 -22.60 -6.29 19.15
CA THR A 328 -22.94 -5.05 18.46
C THR A 328 -21.70 -4.18 18.29
N ILE A 329 -21.69 -3.32 17.29
CA ILE A 329 -20.61 -2.33 17.06
C ILE A 329 -21.19 -0.94 17.25
N THR A 330 -20.58 -0.12 18.10
CA THR A 330 -20.83 1.31 18.19
C THR A 330 -19.69 2.04 17.50
N LEU A 331 -19.94 2.82 16.45
CA LEU A 331 -18.94 3.58 15.72
C LEU A 331 -19.34 5.06 15.73
N ASN A 332 -18.59 5.90 16.44
CA ASN A 332 -18.89 7.32 16.67
C ASN A 332 -20.37 7.58 17.07
N GLY A 333 -20.91 6.72 17.93
CA GLY A 333 -22.30 6.79 18.39
C GLY A 333 -23.35 6.14 17.47
N LEU A 334 -22.96 5.68 16.28
CA LEU A 334 -23.82 4.89 15.38
C LEU A 334 -23.75 3.41 15.75
N ASN A 335 -24.90 2.77 15.95
CA ASN A 335 -24.97 1.36 16.35
C ASN A 335 -25.24 0.45 15.15
N TYR A 336 -24.51 -0.64 15.05
CA TYR A 336 -24.65 -1.69 14.04
C TYR A 336 -24.81 -3.06 14.70
N GLY A 337 -25.62 -3.93 14.09
CA GLY A 337 -25.87 -5.29 14.56
C GLY A 337 -27.26 -5.50 15.18
N PRO A 338 -27.47 -6.60 15.93
CA PRO A 338 -26.45 -7.56 16.36
C PRO A 338 -25.91 -8.42 15.21
N PHE A 339 -24.70 -8.94 15.38
CA PHE A 339 -24.05 -9.89 14.49
C PHE A 339 -23.68 -11.16 15.25
N THR A 340 -23.81 -12.31 14.62
CA THR A 340 -23.39 -13.60 15.17
C THR A 340 -22.32 -14.20 14.26
N LEU A 341 -21.22 -14.67 14.84
CA LEU A 341 -20.17 -15.33 14.06
C LEU A 341 -20.47 -16.81 13.86
N GLU A 342 -20.07 -17.30 12.69
CA GLU A 342 -20.05 -18.73 12.39
C GLU A 342 -18.60 -19.23 12.42
N TYR A 343 -18.36 -20.39 13.03
CA TYR A 343 -17.03 -20.97 13.18
C TYR A 343 -16.29 -21.05 11.84
N LEU A 344 -15.08 -20.46 11.81
CA LEU A 344 -14.15 -20.38 10.67
C LEU A 344 -14.70 -19.70 9.41
N LYS A 345 -15.80 -18.93 9.50
CA LYS A 345 -16.32 -18.16 8.38
C LYS A 345 -15.99 -16.68 8.52
N LEU A 346 -15.57 -16.08 7.40
CA LEU A 346 -15.33 -14.66 7.29
C LEU A 346 -16.65 -13.87 7.37
N LEU A 347 -16.66 -12.84 8.21
CA LEU A 347 -17.65 -11.76 8.21
C LEU A 347 -16.91 -10.42 8.12
N THR A 348 -17.22 -9.64 7.09
CA THR A 348 -16.77 -8.24 7.00
C THR A 348 -17.97 -7.30 7.16
N ILE A 349 -17.83 -6.30 8.02
CA ILE A 349 -18.84 -5.27 8.25
C ILE A 349 -18.30 -3.93 7.75
N GLY A 350 -18.88 -3.42 6.67
CA GLY A 350 -18.54 -2.13 6.07
C GLY A 350 -18.75 -2.11 4.54
N PRO A 351 -18.41 -1.01 3.86
CA PRO A 351 -17.87 0.23 4.41
C PRO A 351 -18.88 0.96 5.31
N ASN A 352 -18.45 1.32 6.53
CA ASN A 352 -19.20 2.23 7.38
C ASN A 352 -18.66 3.64 7.15
N LYS A 353 -19.47 4.49 6.53
CA LYS A 353 -19.09 5.87 6.21
C LYS A 353 -19.33 6.79 7.40
N LEU A 354 -18.31 7.57 7.75
CA LEU A 354 -18.36 8.57 8.80
C LEU A 354 -17.97 9.93 8.24
N GLN A 355 -18.72 10.96 8.60
CA GLN A 355 -18.26 12.34 8.49
C GLN A 355 -18.07 12.85 9.90
N VAL A 356 -16.82 13.07 10.30
CA VAL A 356 -16.50 13.37 11.69
C VAL A 356 -16.01 14.82 11.80
N PRO A 357 -16.74 15.69 12.51
CA PRO A 357 -16.28 17.06 12.80
C PRO A 357 -15.14 17.11 13.82
N GLU A 358 -14.95 16.04 14.60
CA GLU A 358 -14.02 15.96 15.74
C GLU A 358 -12.70 15.25 15.39
N ASP A 359 -12.43 14.99 14.10
CA ASP A 359 -11.18 14.37 13.62
C ASP A 359 -10.83 13.02 14.30
N GLN A 360 -11.84 12.32 14.85
CA GLN A 360 -11.67 11.09 15.62
C GLN A 360 -12.55 9.97 15.09
N VAL A 361 -11.98 8.77 14.95
CA VAL A 361 -12.73 7.54 14.67
C VAL A 361 -12.65 6.67 15.91
N MET A 362 -13.77 6.50 16.59
CA MET A 362 -13.87 5.71 17.81
C MET A 362 -14.91 4.62 17.64
N PHE A 363 -14.54 3.39 18.01
CA PHE A 363 -15.49 2.30 18.05
C PHE A 363 -15.43 1.50 19.34
N SER A 364 -16.56 0.91 19.71
CA SER A 364 -16.66 -0.19 20.66
C SER A 364 -17.33 -1.39 20.01
N ILE A 365 -16.94 -2.59 20.45
CA ILE A 365 -17.59 -3.84 20.08
C ILE A 365 -17.99 -4.51 21.38
N ASP A 366 -19.29 -4.71 21.57
CA ASP A 366 -19.88 -5.12 22.84
C ASP A 366 -20.61 -6.45 22.68
N ALA A 367 -20.35 -7.40 23.58
CA ALA A 367 -21.16 -8.62 23.66
C ALA A 367 -22.62 -8.28 23.99
N THR A 368 -23.55 -8.93 23.31
CA THR A 368 -24.97 -8.82 23.64
C THR A 368 -25.31 -9.68 24.87
N TRP A 369 -26.50 -9.47 25.44
CA TRP A 369 -27.01 -10.31 26.52
C TRP A 369 -27.27 -11.77 26.12
N ARG A 370 -27.27 -12.08 24.81
CA ARG A 370 -27.44 -13.44 24.26
C ARG A 370 -26.10 -14.14 24.02
N SER A 371 -24.99 -13.41 24.08
CA SER A 371 -23.66 -13.95 23.83
C SER A 371 -23.20 -14.76 25.02
N ASP A 372 -22.67 -15.95 24.75
CA ASP A 372 -22.01 -16.78 25.77
C ASP A 372 -20.53 -16.40 25.92
N LEU A 373 -20.00 -15.66 24.94
CA LEU A 373 -18.58 -15.33 24.80
C LEU A 373 -18.37 -13.82 24.61
N PRO A 374 -17.20 -13.28 24.99
CA PRO A 374 -16.86 -11.88 24.72
C PRO A 374 -16.75 -11.61 23.21
N PRO A 375 -16.73 -10.36 22.73
CA PRO A 375 -16.47 -10.08 21.32
C PRO A 375 -15.02 -10.43 20.94
N ILE A 376 -14.78 -10.69 19.65
CA ILE A 376 -13.45 -10.81 19.05
C ILE A 376 -13.34 -9.85 17.87
N LEU A 377 -12.13 -9.48 17.48
CA LEU A 377 -11.86 -8.75 16.24
C LEU A 377 -10.55 -9.24 15.63
N ASN A 378 -10.58 -9.62 14.35
CA ASN A 378 -9.41 -10.15 13.64
C ASN A 378 -8.61 -9.03 12.99
N ALA A 379 -9.29 -8.08 12.35
CA ALA A 379 -8.66 -6.94 11.71
C ALA A 379 -9.64 -5.79 11.52
N PHE A 380 -9.11 -4.59 11.30
CA PHE A 380 -9.92 -3.47 10.86
C PHE A 380 -9.12 -2.53 9.96
N GLU A 381 -9.83 -1.83 9.10
CA GLU A 381 -9.26 -0.84 8.20
C GLU A 381 -10.03 0.48 8.35
N ILE A 382 -9.29 1.58 8.49
CA ILE A 382 -9.80 2.95 8.47
C ILE A 382 -9.14 3.64 7.29
N PHE A 383 -9.97 4.09 6.35
CA PHE A 383 -9.54 4.90 5.22
C PHE A 383 -10.07 6.31 5.35
N GLU A 384 -9.25 7.30 5.06
CA GLU A 384 -9.65 8.67 4.85
C GLU A 384 -9.98 8.88 3.36
N LEU A 385 -11.11 9.51 3.06
CA LEU A 385 -11.46 9.93 1.71
C LEU A 385 -10.75 11.25 1.41
N ARG A 386 -9.79 11.20 0.49
CA ARG A 386 -9.08 12.37 -0.04
C ARG A 386 -9.80 12.92 -1.27
N PRO A 387 -10.35 14.15 -1.20
CA PRO A 387 -10.93 14.81 -2.37
C PRO A 387 -9.83 15.07 -3.41
N LEU A 388 -10.09 14.70 -4.66
CA LEU A 388 -9.23 15.03 -5.80
C LEU A 388 -10.01 15.96 -6.75
N PRO A 389 -10.16 17.25 -6.39
CA PRO A 389 -11.10 18.15 -7.06
C PRO A 389 -10.67 18.52 -8.48
N ASP A 390 -9.37 18.48 -8.78
CA ASP A 390 -8.83 18.92 -10.04
C ASP A 390 -8.87 17.79 -11.07
N SER A 391 -9.52 18.05 -12.20
CA SER A 391 -9.43 17.16 -13.35
C SER A 391 -8.14 17.43 -14.12
N PRO A 392 -7.42 16.40 -14.59
CA PRO A 392 -6.33 16.59 -15.54
C PRO A 392 -6.85 17.37 -16.75
N THR A 393 -6.13 18.41 -17.18
CA THR A 393 -6.41 19.06 -18.47
C THR A 393 -6.32 18.02 -19.57
N ASN A 394 -7.31 17.98 -20.46
CA ASN A 394 -7.34 16.99 -21.52
C ASN A 394 -6.19 17.29 -22.48
N GLN A 395 -5.50 16.26 -23.01
CA GLN A 395 -4.40 16.49 -23.98
C GLN A 395 -4.88 17.24 -25.23
N THR A 396 -6.18 17.15 -25.54
CA THR A 396 -6.82 17.95 -26.60
C THR A 396 -6.88 19.44 -26.28
N ASP A 397 -6.95 19.84 -25.01
CA ASP A 397 -7.07 21.25 -24.61
C ASP A 397 -5.79 22.03 -24.93
N GLY A 398 -4.63 21.36 -24.82
CA GLY A 398 -3.34 21.88 -25.28
C GLY A 398 -3.27 22.00 -26.81
N MET A 399 -3.84 21.03 -27.54
CA MET A 399 -3.93 21.08 -29.01
C MET A 399 -4.88 22.18 -29.50
N PHE A 400 -6.00 22.40 -28.82
CA PHE A 400 -6.94 23.49 -29.10
C PHE A 400 -6.28 24.85 -28.82
N SER A 401 -5.54 25.00 -27.73
CA SER A 401 -4.80 26.24 -27.45
C SER A 401 -3.72 26.55 -28.50
N ILE A 402 -2.97 25.54 -28.96
CA ILE A 402 -1.96 25.71 -30.01
C ILE A 402 -2.63 26.05 -31.36
N SER A 403 -3.76 25.42 -31.68
CA SER A 403 -4.53 25.73 -32.90
C SER A 403 -5.07 27.17 -32.89
N ILE A 404 -5.56 27.64 -31.74
CA ILE A 404 -6.04 29.02 -31.58
C ILE A 404 -4.88 30.02 -31.72
N LEU A 405 -3.73 29.74 -31.11
CA LEU A 405 -2.52 30.56 -31.24
C LEU A 405 -2.01 30.61 -32.69
N LEU A 406 -1.98 29.47 -33.39
CA LEU A 406 -1.59 29.40 -34.80
C LEU A 406 -2.55 30.20 -35.68
N ASN A 407 -3.86 30.09 -35.46
CA ASN A 407 -4.86 30.86 -36.20
C ASN A 407 -4.72 32.38 -35.93
N ALA A 408 -4.48 32.78 -34.68
CA ALA A 408 -4.23 34.17 -34.34
C ALA A 408 -2.96 34.72 -35.03
N ILE A 409 -1.89 33.94 -35.07
CA ILE A 409 -0.65 34.31 -35.78
C ILE A 409 -0.89 34.45 -37.29
N ILE A 410 -1.66 33.54 -37.90
CA ILE A 410 -2.00 33.59 -39.34
C ILE A 410 -2.82 34.84 -39.66
N ILE A 411 -3.79 35.21 -38.81
CA ILE A 411 -4.60 36.43 -38.99
C ILE A 411 -3.71 37.67 -38.95
N VAL A 412 -2.82 37.79 -37.96
CA VAL A 412 -1.90 38.92 -37.84
C VAL A 412 -0.93 39.00 -39.03
N ILE A 413 -0.44 37.87 -39.52
CA ILE A 413 0.42 37.82 -40.70
C ILE A 413 -0.34 38.31 -41.95
N ASN A 414 -1.59 37.89 -42.13
CA ASN A 414 -2.41 38.32 -43.25
C ASN A 414 -2.72 39.83 -43.19
N GLU A 415 -3.07 40.36 -42.02
CA GLU A 415 -3.28 41.82 -41.85
C GLU A 415 -2.01 42.63 -42.14
N LEU A 416 -0.84 42.13 -41.72
CA LEU A 416 0.45 42.77 -42.02
C LEU A 416 0.80 42.69 -43.51
N LEU A 417 0.49 41.58 -44.18
CA LEU A 417 0.66 41.41 -45.63
C LEU A 417 -0.25 42.36 -46.42
N ASP A 418 -1.52 42.46 -46.04
CA ASP A 418 -2.48 43.38 -46.67
C ASP A 418 -2.03 44.84 -46.49
N TYR A 419 -1.55 45.21 -45.31
CA TYR A 419 -0.98 46.54 -45.06
C TYR A 419 0.27 46.81 -45.91
N TRP A 420 1.11 45.80 -46.11
CA TRP A 420 2.31 45.91 -46.95
C TRP A 420 1.97 46.04 -48.44
N ILE A 421 0.97 45.29 -48.92
CA ILE A 421 0.47 45.34 -50.30
C ILE A 421 -0.20 46.69 -50.58
N GLU A 422 -1.02 47.20 -49.67
CA GLU A 422 -1.60 48.54 -49.79
C GLU A 422 -0.54 49.65 -49.76
N GLY A 423 0.52 49.49 -48.97
CA GLY A 423 1.68 50.38 -48.96
C GLY A 423 2.46 50.36 -50.27
N PHE A 424 2.60 49.19 -50.90
CA PHE A 424 3.30 49.01 -52.18
C PHE A 424 2.51 49.56 -53.37
N LEU A 425 1.18 49.42 -53.36
CA LEU A 425 0.29 49.93 -54.41
C LEU A 425 0.11 51.46 -54.39
N ARG A 426 0.50 52.13 -53.29
CA ARG A 426 0.52 53.61 -53.21
C ARG A 426 1.84 54.23 -53.65
N PHE A 427 2.86 53.44 -53.94
CA PHE A 427 4.09 53.93 -54.57
C PHE A 427 3.93 53.89 -56.10
N ASP A 428 3.32 54.94 -56.64
CA ASP A 428 3.41 55.28 -58.06
C ASP A 428 4.76 55.99 -58.30
N PRO A 429 5.69 55.44 -59.09
CA PRO A 429 6.96 56.09 -59.40
C PRO A 429 6.81 57.12 -60.54
N SER A 430 5.75 57.92 -60.53
CA SER A 430 5.52 59.02 -61.48
C SER A 430 5.11 60.32 -60.80
N SER A 431 6.03 60.92 -60.05
CA SER A 431 6.04 62.37 -59.76
C SER A 431 7.46 62.89 -59.56
#